data_AF-A0A2A4N6A5-F1
#
_entry.id   AF-A0A2A4N6A5-F1
#
_cell.length_a   1.000
_cell.length_b   1.000
_cell.length_c   1.000
_cell.angle_alpha   90.00
_cell.angle_beta   90.00
_cell.angle_gamma   90.00
#
_symmetry.space_group_name_H-M   'P 1'
#
loop_
_entity.id
_entity.type
_entity.pdbx_description
1 polymer ?
#
loop_
_entity_poly.entity_id
_entity_poly.type
_entity_poly.pdbx_seq_one_letter_code
_entity_poly.pdbx_strand_id
1 'polypeptide(L)'
;MEEKDLKELWQRSVTADNIRLEQSTLLKDLSKKLNSLEKAVKRRDRLEISAAVFVAVAFIPIAITAPSLISMIGAGLVIPSSLFVIFKLLEVKKYQKLKGLAKSLKEHLIQQRDFLGKQKALLDTVLYWYILPPAVGITMYVVGLNSTLSALIIRLSVLLVMYIAVYFLNKYAVKKDIIPLLEKTKLAISEIEE
;
A
#
# COMPACT_ATOMS: atom_id res chain seq x y z
N MET A 1 43.57 -24.19 35.37
CA MET A 1 42.20 -23.76 35.02
C MET A 1 41.28 -24.34 36.06
N GLU A 2 40.66 -23.50 36.88
CA GLU A 2 39.70 -23.95 37.89
C GLU A 2 38.39 -24.37 37.21
N GLU A 3 37.68 -25.35 37.77
CA GLU A 3 36.39 -25.84 37.28
C GLU A 3 35.34 -24.71 37.13
N LYS A 4 35.47 -23.66 37.94
CA LYS A 4 34.65 -22.44 37.86
C LYS A 4 34.84 -21.67 36.56
N ASP A 5 36.07 -21.56 36.04
CA ASP A 5 36.36 -20.87 34.78
C ASP A 5 35.73 -21.58 33.58
N LEU A 6 35.75 -22.91 33.58
CA LEU A 6 35.13 -23.73 32.53
C LEU A 6 33.61 -23.59 32.55
N LYS A 7 33.01 -23.52 33.74
CA LYS A 7 31.56 -23.33 33.91
C LYS A 7 31.10 -21.95 33.46
N GLU A 8 31.88 -20.90 33.75
CA GLU A 8 31.62 -19.54 33.22
C GLU A 8 31.77 -19.48 31.69
N LEU A 9 32.83 -20.07 31.13
CA LEU A 9 33.03 -20.10 29.68
C LEU A 9 31.90 -20.82 28.95
N TRP A 10 31.43 -21.94 29.49
CA TRP A 10 30.30 -22.68 28.94
C TRP A 10 28.98 -21.91 29.06
N GLN A 11 28.73 -21.24 30.19
CA GLN A 11 27.53 -20.41 30.33
C GLN A 11 27.55 -19.22 29.37
N ARG A 12 28.71 -18.58 29.15
CA ARG A 12 28.85 -17.50 28.17
C ARG A 12 28.64 -17.98 26.74
N SER A 13 29.17 -19.15 26.36
CA SER A 13 28.97 -19.70 25.03
C SER A 13 27.51 -20.10 24.78
N VAL A 14 26.85 -20.75 25.74
CA VAL A 14 25.42 -21.10 25.67
C VAL A 14 24.54 -19.85 25.58
N THR A 15 24.86 -18.81 26.34
CA THR A 15 24.14 -17.54 26.30
C THR A 15 24.30 -16.85 24.94
N ALA A 16 25.53 -16.80 24.42
CA ALA A 16 25.81 -16.21 23.10
C ALA A 16 25.14 -16.97 21.95
N ASP A 17 25.11 -18.31 22.00
CA ASP A 17 24.44 -19.14 21.00
C ASP A 17 22.91 -19.00 21.06
N ASN A 18 22.33 -18.95 22.27
CA ASN A 18 20.89 -18.69 22.43
C ASN A 18 20.50 -17.31 21.86
N ILE A 19 21.28 -16.26 22.15
CA ILE A 19 21.03 -14.92 21.61
C ILE A 19 21.08 -14.93 20.07
N ARG A 20 22.08 -15.59 19.47
CA ARG A 20 22.21 -15.72 18.01
C ARG A 20 21.06 -16.50 17.37
N LEU A 21 20.63 -17.60 18.01
CA LEU A 21 19.50 -18.39 17.56
C LEU A 21 18.20 -17.59 17.62
N GLU A 22 17.95 -16.89 18.71
CA GLU A 22 16.77 -16.05 18.90
C GLU A 22 16.72 -14.93 17.85
N GLN A 23 17.83 -14.22 17.64
CA GLN A 23 17.97 -13.22 16.56
C GLN A 23 17.68 -13.82 15.18
N SER A 24 18.25 -14.99 14.86
CA SER A 24 18.02 -15.64 13.56
C SER A 24 16.55 -16.04 13.34
N THR A 25 15.86 -16.41 14.41
CA THR A 25 14.45 -16.83 14.38
C THR A 25 13.54 -15.61 14.24
N LEU A 26 13.82 -14.53 14.97
CA LEU A 26 13.14 -13.23 14.84
C LEU A 26 13.27 -12.66 13.42
N LEU A 27 14.46 -12.73 12.83
CA LEU A 27 14.72 -12.27 11.47
C LEU A 27 13.98 -13.11 10.42
N LYS A 28 13.89 -14.44 10.62
CA LYS A 28 13.08 -15.32 9.76
C LYS A 28 11.59 -14.97 9.83
N ASP A 29 11.06 -14.75 11.03
CA ASP A 29 9.66 -14.36 11.22
C ASP A 29 9.36 -12.98 10.64
N LEU A 30 10.26 -12.01 10.82
CA LEU A 30 10.16 -10.70 10.20
C LEU A 30 10.14 -10.81 8.67
N SER A 31 11.08 -11.56 8.08
CA SER A 31 11.13 -11.81 6.64
C SER A 31 9.85 -12.47 6.12
N LYS A 32 9.31 -13.47 6.85
CA LYS A 32 8.05 -14.14 6.51
C LYS A 32 6.87 -13.17 6.51
N LYS A 33 6.75 -12.32 7.54
CA LYS A 33 5.70 -11.30 7.61
C LYS A 33 5.83 -10.26 6.49
N LEU A 34 7.05 -9.82 6.20
CA LEU A 34 7.31 -8.86 5.12
C LEU A 34 6.97 -9.43 3.75
N ASN A 35 7.32 -10.69 3.48
CA ASN A 35 6.92 -11.38 2.26
C ASN A 35 5.40 -11.56 2.14
N SER A 36 4.70 -11.81 3.25
CA SER A 36 3.24 -11.91 3.26
C SER A 36 2.56 -10.57 2.94
N LEU A 37 3.05 -9.48 3.53
CA LEU A 37 2.58 -8.12 3.25
C LEU A 37 2.86 -7.75 1.80
N GLU A 38 4.04 -8.08 1.31
CA GLU A 38 4.42 -7.84 -0.09
C GLU A 38 3.46 -8.52 -1.07
N LYS A 39 3.09 -9.79 -0.81
CA LYS A 39 2.10 -10.53 -1.61
C LYS A 39 0.71 -9.89 -1.51
N ALA A 40 0.30 -9.45 -0.33
CA ALA A 40 -0.98 -8.78 -0.13
C ALA A 40 -1.06 -7.47 -0.93
N VAL A 41 0.01 -6.67 -0.90
CA VAL A 41 0.14 -5.42 -1.66
C VAL A 41 0.11 -5.70 -3.16
N LYS A 42 0.89 -6.68 -3.64
CA LYS A 42 0.85 -7.10 -5.05
C LYS A 42 -0.54 -7.55 -5.50
N ARG A 43 -1.30 -8.22 -4.63
CA ARG A 43 -2.69 -8.62 -4.93
C ARG A 43 -3.61 -7.40 -5.01
N ARG A 44 -3.52 -6.49 -4.03
CA ARG A 44 -4.28 -5.23 -4.00
C ARG A 44 -3.99 -4.41 -5.25
N ASP A 45 -2.72 -4.13 -5.54
CA ASP A 45 -2.33 -3.31 -6.69
C ASP A 45 -2.79 -3.92 -8.03
N ARG A 46 -2.83 -5.25 -8.15
CA ARG A 46 -3.39 -5.92 -9.34
C ARG A 46 -4.89 -5.68 -9.46
N LEU A 47 -5.63 -5.85 -8.37
CA LEU A 47 -7.07 -5.60 -8.36
C LEU A 47 -7.39 -4.13 -8.65
N GLU A 48 -6.63 -3.20 -8.06
CA GLU A 48 -6.79 -1.76 -8.28
C GLU A 48 -6.46 -1.36 -9.72
N ILE A 49 -5.39 -1.88 -10.31
CA ILE A 49 -5.05 -1.63 -11.71
C ILE A 49 -6.14 -2.21 -12.63
N SER A 50 -6.59 -3.44 -12.38
CA SER A 50 -7.67 -4.06 -13.17
C SER A 50 -8.96 -3.25 -13.07
N ALA A 51 -9.33 -2.80 -11.86
CA ALA A 51 -10.50 -1.95 -11.65
C ALA A 51 -10.35 -0.60 -12.35
N ALA A 52 -9.19 0.06 -12.25
CA ALA A 52 -8.94 1.34 -12.92
C ALA A 52 -8.99 1.22 -14.45
N VAL A 53 -8.44 0.14 -15.02
CA VAL A 53 -8.54 -0.14 -16.46
C VAL A 53 -9.98 -0.39 -16.87
N PHE A 54 -10.73 -1.19 -16.10
CA PHE A 54 -12.13 -1.45 -16.36
C PHE A 54 -12.97 -0.16 -16.33
N VAL A 55 -12.76 0.68 -15.31
CA VAL A 55 -13.42 1.99 -15.19
C VAL A 55 -13.07 2.88 -16.39
N ALA A 56 -11.79 2.98 -16.76
CA ALA A 56 -11.39 3.78 -17.91
C ALA A 56 -12.09 3.31 -19.20
N VAL A 57 -12.11 2.00 -19.47
CA VAL A 57 -12.74 1.43 -20.67
C VAL A 57 -14.26 1.63 -20.66
N ALA A 58 -14.92 1.41 -19.53
CA ALA A 58 -16.36 1.60 -19.39
C ALA A 58 -16.79 3.06 -19.60
N PHE A 59 -15.94 4.02 -19.20
CA PHE A 59 -16.24 5.44 -19.34
C PHE A 59 -15.99 6.01 -20.74
N ILE A 60 -15.27 5.31 -21.63
CA ILE A 60 -15.05 5.76 -23.03
C ILE A 60 -16.37 5.92 -23.81
N PRO A 61 -17.23 4.90 -23.95
CA PRO A 61 -18.49 5.08 -24.67
C PRO A 61 -19.43 6.06 -23.96
N ILE A 62 -19.39 6.10 -22.63
CA ILE A 62 -20.18 7.04 -21.82
C ILE A 62 -19.77 8.48 -22.13
N ALA A 63 -18.48 8.77 -22.24
CA ALA A 63 -18.00 10.11 -22.56
C ALA A 63 -18.48 10.58 -23.94
N ILE A 64 -18.60 9.67 -24.91
CA ILE A 64 -19.05 10.02 -26.28
C ILE A 64 -20.58 10.17 -26.36
N THR A 65 -21.32 9.34 -25.62
CA THR A 65 -22.79 9.23 -25.72
C THR A 65 -23.55 10.01 -24.64
N ALA A 66 -22.84 10.70 -23.74
CA ALA A 66 -23.46 11.41 -22.63
C ALA A 66 -24.47 12.48 -23.10
N PRO A 67 -25.65 12.59 -22.46
CA PRO A 67 -26.74 13.46 -22.91
C PRO A 67 -26.48 14.95 -22.64
N SER A 68 -25.53 15.29 -21.77
CA SER A 68 -25.21 16.67 -21.40
C SER A 68 -23.71 16.92 -21.48
N LEU A 69 -23.34 18.18 -21.78
CA LEU A 69 -21.94 18.62 -21.80
C LEU A 69 -21.24 18.39 -20.46
N ILE A 70 -21.96 18.57 -19.34
CA ILE A 70 -21.43 18.34 -17.99
C ILE A 70 -21.12 16.85 -17.78
N SER A 71 -22.01 15.95 -18.20
CA SER A 71 -21.75 14.50 -18.10
C SER A 71 -20.63 14.04 -19.02
N MET A 72 -20.54 14.62 -20.22
CA MET A 72 -19.46 14.35 -21.18
C MET A 72 -18.10 14.74 -20.60
N ILE A 73 -17.98 15.95 -20.05
CA ILE A 73 -16.74 16.42 -19.40
C ILE A 73 -16.42 15.57 -18.17
N GLY A 74 -17.42 15.27 -17.32
CA GLY A 74 -17.23 14.44 -16.13
C GLY A 74 -16.71 13.05 -16.48
N ALA A 75 -17.33 12.38 -17.44
CA ALA A 75 -16.88 11.08 -17.93
C ALA A 75 -15.49 11.15 -18.57
N GLY A 76 -15.23 12.20 -19.35
CA GLY A 76 -13.93 12.49 -19.94
C GLY A 76 -12.82 12.71 -18.91
N LEU A 77 -13.13 13.24 -17.71
CA LEU A 77 -12.17 13.40 -16.60
C LEU A 77 -11.89 12.11 -15.83
N VAL A 78 -12.82 11.15 -15.82
CA VAL A 78 -12.63 9.85 -15.15
C VAL A 78 -11.54 9.02 -15.84
N ILE A 79 -11.42 9.11 -17.16
CA ILE A 79 -10.42 8.40 -17.95
C ILE A 79 -8.97 8.80 -17.56
N PRO A 80 -8.55 10.07 -17.66
CA PRO A 80 -7.21 10.50 -17.27
C PRO A 80 -6.96 10.32 -15.77
N SER A 81 -7.99 10.47 -14.93
CA SER A 81 -7.90 10.17 -13.49
C SER A 81 -7.55 8.70 -13.23
N SER A 82 -8.17 7.78 -13.96
CA SER A 82 -7.89 6.34 -13.86
C SER A 82 -6.48 6.01 -14.35
N LEU A 83 -6.02 6.65 -15.43
CA LEU A 83 -4.65 6.50 -15.93
C LEU A 83 -3.61 7.05 -14.93
N PHE A 84 -3.91 8.17 -14.28
CA PHE A 84 -3.04 8.76 -13.25
C PHE A 84 -2.88 7.82 -12.04
N VAL A 85 -3.97 7.19 -11.60
CA VAL A 85 -3.95 6.16 -10.54
C VAL A 85 -3.06 4.99 -10.93
N ILE A 86 -3.19 4.48 -12.15
CA ILE A 86 -2.34 3.39 -12.66
C ILE A 86 -0.87 3.81 -12.66
N PHE A 87 -0.57 5.00 -13.17
CA PHE A 87 0.80 5.54 -13.19
C PHE A 87 1.41 5.59 -11.77
N LYS A 88 0.68 6.10 -10.79
CA LYS A 88 1.12 6.17 -9.39
C LYS A 88 1.40 4.79 -8.79
N LEU A 89 0.55 3.80 -9.06
CA LEU A 89 0.78 2.43 -8.60
C LEU A 89 2.00 1.77 -9.27
N LEU A 90 2.22 2.04 -10.56
CA LEU A 90 3.39 1.55 -11.29
C LEU A 90 4.70 2.20 -10.82
N GLU A 91 4.66 3.48 -10.42
CA GLU A 91 5.80 4.20 -9.85
C GLU A 91 6.34 3.49 -8.59
N VAL A 92 5.44 3.09 -7.68
CA VAL A 92 5.83 2.39 -6.44
C VAL A 92 6.36 0.99 -6.70
N LYS A 93 5.82 0.28 -7.70
CA LYS A 93 6.33 -1.04 -8.12
C LYS A 93 7.78 -1.02 -8.60
N LYS A 94 8.28 0.10 -9.14
CA LYS A 94 9.68 0.21 -9.58
C LYS A 94 10.65 0.04 -8.40
N TYR A 95 10.31 0.59 -7.23
CA TYR A 95 11.13 0.45 -6.02
C TYR A 95 11.18 -0.98 -5.48
N GLN A 96 10.09 -1.74 -5.64
CA GLN A 96 10.06 -3.14 -5.25
C GLN A 96 11.02 -4.03 -6.06
N LYS A 97 11.28 -3.68 -7.33
CA LYS A 97 12.24 -4.42 -8.17
C LYS A 97 13.69 -4.23 -7.71
N LEU A 98 14.01 -3.08 -7.13
CA LEU A 98 15.36 -2.78 -6.60
C LEU A 98 15.71 -3.65 -5.37
N LYS A 99 14.71 -4.23 -4.69
CA LYS A 99 14.87 -5.16 -3.54
C LYS A 99 15.66 -6.43 -3.89
N GLY A 100 15.61 -6.87 -5.15
CA GLY A 100 16.25 -8.12 -5.59
C GLY A 100 17.78 -8.06 -5.69
N LEU A 101 18.39 -6.90 -5.43
CA LEU A 101 19.81 -6.64 -5.65
C LEU A 101 20.64 -6.57 -4.35
N ALA A 102 20.01 -6.71 -3.17
CA ALA A 102 20.72 -6.67 -1.89
C ALA A 102 21.72 -7.83 -1.77
N LYS A 103 22.97 -7.52 -1.39
CA LYS A 103 24.04 -8.51 -1.20
C LYS A 103 24.18 -8.95 0.25
N SER A 104 23.67 -8.17 1.22
CA SER A 104 23.72 -8.49 2.66
C SER A 104 22.35 -8.40 3.36
N LEU A 105 22.23 -9.06 4.52
CA LEU A 105 21.02 -9.00 5.36
C LEU A 105 20.69 -7.56 5.80
N LYS A 106 21.71 -6.78 6.19
CA LYS A 106 21.55 -5.38 6.57
C LYS A 106 20.98 -4.55 5.41
N GLU A 107 21.56 -4.68 4.22
CA GLU A 107 21.05 -4.01 3.02
C GLU A 107 19.61 -4.41 2.71
N HIS A 108 19.26 -5.68 2.91
CA HIS A 108 17.90 -6.17 2.70
C HIS A 108 16.90 -5.51 3.66
N LEU A 109 17.23 -5.40 4.95
CA LEU A 109 16.37 -4.74 5.95
C LEU A 109 16.22 -3.24 5.68
N ILE A 110 17.31 -2.55 5.31
CA ILE A 110 17.28 -1.13 4.94
C ILE A 110 16.35 -0.90 3.73
N GLN A 111 16.49 -1.71 2.68
CA GLN A 111 15.61 -1.62 1.51
C GLN A 111 14.15 -1.89 1.84
N GLN A 112 13.88 -2.83 2.76
CA GLN A 112 12.52 -3.12 3.23
C GLN A 112 11.92 -1.98 4.05
N ARG A 113 12.70 -1.36 4.94
CA ARG A 113 12.30 -0.16 5.69
C ARG A 113 11.91 0.96 4.74
N ASP A 114 12.74 1.21 3.72
CA ASP A 114 12.51 2.29 2.75
C ASP A 114 11.26 2.02 1.89
N PHE A 115 11.04 0.77 1.48
CA PHE A 115 9.83 0.35 0.79
C PHE A 115 8.58 0.57 1.66
N LEU A 116 8.59 0.12 2.91
CA LEU A 116 7.49 0.32 3.84
C LEU A 116 7.20 1.81 4.10
N GLY A 117 8.25 2.63 4.22
CA GLY A 117 8.14 4.08 4.35
C GLY A 117 7.44 4.72 3.15
N LYS A 118 7.82 4.34 1.92
CA LYS A 118 7.18 4.83 0.69
C LYS A 118 5.73 4.37 0.57
N GLN A 119 5.45 3.12 0.92
CA GLN A 119 4.08 2.59 0.93
C GLN A 119 3.19 3.30 1.96
N LYS A 120 3.72 3.59 3.15
CA LYS A 120 3.03 4.42 4.14
C LYS A 120 2.72 5.81 3.56
N ALA A 121 3.71 6.49 2.97
CA ALA A 121 3.52 7.83 2.40
C ALA A 121 2.50 7.84 1.26
N LEU A 122 2.51 6.82 0.40
CA LEU A 122 1.53 6.64 -0.67
C LEU A 122 0.11 6.48 -0.10
N LEU A 123 -0.07 5.65 0.92
CA LEU A 123 -1.38 5.39 1.53
C LEU A 123 -1.86 6.54 2.40
N ASP A 124 -0.96 7.29 3.02
CA ASP A 124 -1.30 8.51 3.76
C ASP A 124 -1.83 9.61 2.82
N THR A 125 -1.41 9.61 1.55
CA THR A 125 -1.84 10.57 0.53
C THR A 125 -2.94 10.04 -0.40
N VAL A 126 -3.50 8.85 -0.11
CA VAL A 126 -4.49 8.15 -0.95
C VAL A 126 -5.70 9.01 -1.29
N LEU A 127 -6.12 9.90 -0.39
CA LEU A 127 -7.20 10.85 -0.67
C LEU A 127 -6.93 11.69 -1.92
N TYR A 128 -5.73 12.25 -2.04
CA TYR A 128 -5.38 13.24 -3.06
C TYR A 128 -5.14 12.63 -4.43
N TRP A 129 -4.52 11.45 -4.50
CA TRP A 129 -4.14 10.85 -5.78
C TRP A 129 -5.08 9.74 -6.26
N TYR A 130 -5.83 9.08 -5.34
CA TYR A 130 -6.70 7.95 -5.67
C TYR A 130 -8.19 8.30 -5.62
N ILE A 131 -8.63 9.02 -4.58
CA ILE A 131 -10.06 9.29 -4.37
C ILE A 131 -10.50 10.55 -5.09
N LEU A 132 -9.77 11.65 -4.92
CA LEU A 132 -10.19 12.98 -5.37
C LEU A 132 -10.31 13.10 -6.90
N PRO A 133 -9.35 12.64 -7.73
CA PRO A 133 -9.45 12.81 -9.18
C PRO A 133 -10.66 12.09 -9.80
N PRO A 134 -10.91 10.79 -9.50
CA PRO A 134 -12.13 10.12 -9.95
C PRO A 134 -13.40 10.72 -9.33
N ALA A 135 -13.36 11.18 -8.07
CA ALA A 135 -14.53 11.74 -7.40
C ALA A 135 -15.07 12.99 -8.11
N VAL A 136 -14.19 13.87 -8.59
CA VAL A 136 -14.60 15.06 -9.35
C VAL A 136 -15.29 14.65 -10.65
N GLY A 137 -14.67 13.76 -11.43
CA GLY A 137 -15.22 13.31 -12.71
C GLY A 137 -16.55 12.56 -12.56
N ILE A 138 -16.65 11.64 -11.60
CA ILE A 138 -17.87 10.88 -11.32
C ILE A 138 -18.99 11.79 -10.81
N THR A 139 -18.68 12.75 -9.93
CA THR A 139 -19.68 13.70 -9.43
C THR A 139 -20.23 14.57 -10.56
N MET A 140 -19.37 15.11 -11.43
CA MET A 140 -19.80 15.84 -12.63
C MET A 140 -20.66 14.96 -13.55
N TYR A 141 -20.27 13.71 -13.75
CA TYR A 141 -21.04 12.76 -14.53
C TYR A 141 -22.46 12.59 -13.97
N VAL A 142 -22.59 12.31 -12.67
CA VAL A 142 -23.89 12.09 -12.01
C VAL A 142 -24.77 13.34 -12.02
N VAL A 143 -24.21 14.53 -11.79
CA VAL A 143 -24.95 15.79 -11.80
C VAL A 143 -25.49 16.12 -13.19
N GLY A 144 -24.71 15.82 -14.24
CA GLY A 144 -25.14 16.05 -15.62
C GLY A 144 -26.19 15.06 -16.14
N LEU A 145 -26.50 13.98 -15.42
CA LEU A 145 -27.54 13.03 -15.82
C LEU A 145 -28.92 13.63 -15.54
N ASN A 146 -29.76 13.74 -16.58
CA ASN A 146 -31.16 14.12 -16.44
C ASN A 146 -31.90 13.08 -15.57
N SER A 147 -32.07 13.41 -14.29
CA SER A 147 -32.54 12.50 -13.24
C SER A 147 -33.46 13.25 -12.29
N THR A 148 -34.37 12.53 -11.63
CA THR A 148 -35.14 13.12 -10.52
C THR A 148 -34.21 13.48 -9.35
N LEU A 149 -34.60 14.46 -8.55
CA LEU A 149 -33.83 14.90 -7.38
C LEU A 149 -33.57 13.76 -6.39
N SER A 150 -34.55 12.88 -6.18
CA SER A 150 -34.41 11.71 -5.32
C SER A 150 -33.36 10.72 -5.84
N ALA A 151 -33.36 10.43 -7.14
CA ALA A 151 -32.35 9.56 -7.76
C ALA A 151 -30.94 10.16 -7.68
N LEU A 152 -30.81 11.47 -7.84
CA LEU A 152 -29.54 12.19 -7.70
C LEU A 152 -29.00 12.11 -6.26
N ILE A 153 -29.84 12.37 -5.26
CA ILE A 153 -29.45 12.29 -3.84
C ILE A 153 -29.00 10.88 -3.49
N ILE A 154 -29.72 9.84 -3.93
CA ILE A 154 -29.35 8.44 -3.69
C ILE A 154 -27.97 8.14 -4.30
N ARG A 155 -27.75 8.49 -5.58
CA ARG A 155 -26.47 8.24 -6.27
C ARG A 155 -25.30 8.94 -5.58
N LEU A 156 -25.45 10.22 -5.22
CA LEU A 156 -24.40 10.97 -4.53
C LEU A 156 -24.14 10.42 -3.12
N SER A 157 -25.19 9.99 -2.40
CA SER A 157 -25.04 9.37 -1.08
C SER A 157 -24.26 8.06 -1.15
N VAL A 158 -24.58 7.20 -2.13
CA VAL A 158 -23.85 5.95 -2.36
C VAL A 158 -22.38 6.21 -2.68
N LEU A 159 -22.09 7.18 -3.56
CA LEU A 159 -20.72 7.57 -3.90
C LEU A 159 -19.95 8.07 -2.67
N LEU A 160 -20.58 8.92 -1.86
CA LEU A 160 -19.97 9.46 -0.64
C LEU A 160 -19.62 8.34 0.34
N VAL A 161 -20.56 7.42 0.61
CA VAL A 161 -20.32 6.26 1.49
C VAL A 161 -19.20 5.38 0.93
N MET A 162 -19.16 5.16 -0.38
CA MET A 162 -18.08 4.41 -1.03
C MET A 162 -16.71 5.07 -0.83
N TYR A 163 -16.60 6.39 -1.04
CA TYR A 163 -15.35 7.12 -0.83
C TYR A 163 -14.88 7.08 0.63
N ILE A 164 -15.82 7.22 1.57
CA ILE A 164 -15.54 7.09 3.00
C ILE A 164 -15.02 5.67 3.31
N ALA A 165 -15.69 4.62 2.83
CA ALA A 165 -15.29 3.25 3.06
C ALA A 165 -13.87 2.96 2.51
N VAL A 166 -13.59 3.39 1.27
CA VAL A 166 -12.26 3.25 0.65
C VAL A 166 -11.19 3.97 1.46
N TYR A 167 -11.47 5.18 1.94
CA TYR A 167 -10.55 5.93 2.79
C TYR A 167 -10.22 5.18 4.09
N PHE A 168 -11.25 4.71 4.81
CA PHE A 168 -11.08 4.00 6.07
C PHE A 168 -10.34 2.67 5.89
N LEU A 169 -10.65 1.90 4.84
CA LEU A 169 -9.97 0.64 4.56
C LEU A 169 -8.47 0.86 4.28
N ASN A 170 -8.13 1.88 3.50
CA ASN A 170 -6.73 2.22 3.22
C ASN A 170 -5.99 2.65 4.51
N LYS A 171 -6.62 3.51 5.34
CA LYS A 171 -5.99 3.96 6.59
C LYS A 171 -5.85 2.83 7.61
N TYR A 172 -6.83 1.94 7.66
CA TYR A 172 -6.79 0.75 8.51
C TYR A 172 -5.62 -0.17 8.14
N ALA A 173 -5.41 -0.42 6.85
CA ALA A 173 -4.27 -1.23 6.38
C ALA A 173 -2.91 -0.62 6.76
N VAL A 174 -2.76 0.71 6.69
CA VAL A 174 -1.53 1.40 7.15
C VAL A 174 -1.29 1.15 8.63
N LYS A 175 -2.31 1.39 9.45
CA LYS A 175 -2.20 1.29 10.91
C LYS A 175 -1.96 -0.14 11.38
N LYS A 176 -2.67 -1.11 10.79
CA LYS A 176 -2.63 -2.50 11.22
C LYS A 176 -1.37 -3.23 10.76
N ASP A 177 -0.96 -3.01 9.52
CA ASP A 177 0.05 -3.86 8.90
C ASP A 177 1.37 -3.11 8.70
N ILE A 178 1.34 -1.90 8.12
CA ILE A 178 2.56 -1.20 7.68
C ILE A 178 3.34 -0.58 8.83
N ILE A 179 2.68 0.15 9.73
CA ILE A 179 3.35 0.80 10.88
C ILE A 179 4.09 -0.21 11.78
N PRO A 180 3.45 -1.28 12.30
CA PRO A 180 4.14 -2.20 13.20
C PRO A 180 5.29 -2.95 12.52
N LEU A 181 5.17 -3.25 11.22
CA LEU A 181 6.27 -3.85 10.46
C LEU A 181 7.43 -2.87 10.26
N LEU A 182 7.13 -1.59 9.98
CA LEU A 182 8.15 -0.56 9.84
C LEU A 182 8.95 -0.35 11.13
N GLU A 183 8.27 -0.34 12.28
CA GLU A 183 8.91 -0.23 13.59
C GLU A 183 9.81 -1.44 13.88
N LYS A 184 9.31 -2.67 13.65
CA LYS A 184 10.10 -3.89 13.83
C LYS A 184 11.33 -3.93 12.93
N THR A 185 11.21 -3.51 11.68
CA THR A 185 12.36 -3.44 10.78
C THR A 185 13.39 -2.41 11.22
N LYS A 186 12.97 -1.27 11.79
CA LYS A 186 13.90 -0.27 12.35
C LYS A 186 14.65 -0.82 13.56
N LEU A 187 13.96 -1.50 14.48
CA LEU A 187 14.57 -2.14 15.65
C LEU A 187 15.58 -3.22 15.24
N ALA A 188 15.23 -4.07 14.27
CA ALA A 188 16.15 -5.09 13.76
C ALA A 188 17.40 -4.49 13.08
N ILE A 189 17.31 -3.28 12.52
CA ILE A 189 18.49 -2.59 11.97
C ILE A 189 19.38 -2.06 13.10
N SER A 190 18.82 -1.49 14.16
CA SER A 190 19.62 -0.98 15.28
C SER A 190 20.33 -2.08 16.04
N GLU A 191 19.70 -3.24 16.23
CA GLU A 191 20.34 -4.42 16.88
C GLU A 191 21.52 -5.00 16.08
N ILE A 192 21.60 -4.73 14.77
CA ILE A 192 22.73 -5.15 13.92
C ILE A 192 23.84 -4.07 13.91
N GLU A 193 23.55 -2.86 14.36
CA GLU A 193 24.50 -1.73 14.42
C GLU A 193 25.21 -1.62 15.78
N GLU A 194 24.64 -2.17 16.84
CA GLU A 194 25.29 -2.40 18.15
C GLU A 194 26.16 -3.66 18.17
#